data_AF-A0A2V9ZXA5-F1
#
_entry.id   AF-A0A2V9ZXA5-F1
#
_cell.length_a   1.000
_cell.length_b   1.000
_cell.length_c   1.000
_cell.angle_alpha   90.00
_cell.angle_beta   90.00
_cell.angle_gamma   90.00
#
_symmetry.space_group_name_H-M   'P 1'
#
loop_
_entity.id
_entity.type
_entity.pdbx_description
1 polymer ?
#
loop_
_entity_poly.entity_id
_entity_poly.type
_entity_poly.pdbx_seq_one_letter_code
_entity_poly.pdbx_strand_id
1 'polypeptide(L)'
;MHLLIGSLASFLPQPWRRAISISELASAISGAAELVFCLGALIYRYFIFTHLRMLADVNVMVKVAERGGETAVMGSGLFLLMEYLIQPLTIVLCYFALEGVVRLVAATITEEVVPTLPLYLLLLLHQKLHRAGQERALGERIVDEVRFVESSPCCLRIASCRPKEGWNRLMTISYQDQLYEVAAAQEGNLPRPFVYLLRKKPDHKVIRGIHCYDPEEVLDARPQPN
;
A
#
# COMPACT_ATOMS: atom_id res chain seq x y z
N MET A 1 6.13 28.14 8.17
CA MET A 1 5.62 26.90 8.81
C MET A 1 4.99 25.92 7.81
N HIS A 2 4.19 26.37 6.83
CA HIS A 2 3.53 25.47 5.87
C HIS A 2 4.47 24.60 5.01
N LEU A 3 5.66 25.10 4.64
CA LEU A 3 6.60 24.34 3.80
C LEU A 3 7.28 23.17 4.53
N LEU A 4 7.66 23.35 5.80
CA LEU A 4 8.27 22.28 6.61
C LEU A 4 7.27 21.18 6.97
N ILE A 5 6.01 21.57 7.21
CA ILE A 5 4.92 20.62 7.44
C ILE A 5 4.60 19.89 6.13
N GLY A 6 4.61 20.58 4.99
CA GLY A 6 4.44 19.98 3.66
C GLY A 6 5.57 19.00 3.30
N SER A 7 6.82 19.32 3.64
CA SER A 7 7.97 18.45 3.38
C SER A 7 7.91 17.18 4.23
N LEU A 8 7.57 17.28 5.51
CA LEU A 8 7.37 16.09 6.37
C LEU A 8 6.12 15.30 5.97
N ALA A 9 5.04 15.99 5.59
CA ALA A 9 3.81 15.34 5.18
C ALA A 9 3.94 14.65 3.81
N SER A 10 4.88 15.05 2.96
CA SER A 10 5.15 14.39 1.67
C SER A 10 5.60 12.94 1.84
N PHE A 11 6.18 12.57 2.99
CA PHE A 11 6.56 11.19 3.31
C PHE A 11 5.35 10.27 3.54
N LEU A 12 4.21 10.83 3.98
CA LEU A 12 3.06 10.04 4.40
C LEU A 12 2.29 9.44 3.20
N PRO A 13 1.64 8.27 3.34
CA PRO A 13 0.75 7.72 2.32
C PRO A 13 -0.54 8.53 2.09
N GLN A 14 -1.13 8.41 0.90
CA GLN A 14 -2.34 9.14 0.46
C GLN A 14 -3.52 9.18 1.48
N PRO A 15 -3.92 8.09 2.17
CA PRO A 15 -5.05 8.15 3.11
C PRO A 15 -4.79 9.08 4.31
N TRP A 16 -3.53 9.24 4.73
CA TRP A 16 -3.16 10.12 5.85
C TRP A 16 -2.88 11.56 5.42
N ARG A 17 -2.72 11.79 4.10
CA ARG A 17 -2.50 13.11 3.51
C ARG A 17 -3.79 13.84 3.10
N ARG A 18 -4.96 13.18 3.08
CA ARG A 18 -6.23 13.79 2.63
C ARG A 18 -6.64 15.06 3.40
N ALA A 19 -6.14 15.25 4.62
CA ALA A 19 -6.42 16.43 5.45
C ALA A 19 -5.48 17.61 5.18
N ILE A 20 -4.41 17.44 4.39
CA ILE A 20 -3.35 18.43 4.19
C ILE A 20 -3.08 18.58 2.69
N SER A 21 -3.35 19.77 2.13
CA SER A 21 -2.93 20.09 0.76
C SER A 21 -1.41 20.27 0.73
N ILE A 22 -0.71 19.28 0.19
CA ILE A 22 0.75 19.33 0.03
C ILE A 22 1.03 19.84 -1.38
N SER A 23 1.82 20.90 -1.48
CA SER A 23 2.31 21.40 -2.76
C SER A 23 3.40 20.48 -3.31
N GLU A 24 3.39 20.23 -4.62
CA GLU A 24 4.44 19.51 -5.35
C GLU A 24 5.84 20.05 -5.05
N LEU A 25 5.97 21.37 -4.90
CA LEU A 25 7.22 22.04 -4.59
C LEU A 25 7.79 21.62 -3.23
N ALA A 26 6.93 21.32 -2.25
CA ALA A 26 7.36 20.80 -0.95
C ALA A 26 7.87 19.34 -1.04
N SER A 27 7.33 18.55 -1.97
CA SER A 27 7.79 17.19 -2.27
C SER A 27 9.12 17.20 -3.03
N ALA A 28 9.29 18.14 -3.97
CA ALA A 28 10.55 18.33 -4.68
C ALA A 28 11.67 18.76 -3.72
N ILE A 29 11.41 19.73 -2.83
CA ILE A 29 12.40 20.18 -1.83
C ILE A 29 12.78 19.05 -0.88
N SER A 30 11.81 18.25 -0.42
CA SER A 30 12.10 17.13 0.48
C SER A 30 12.93 16.05 -0.19
N GLY A 31 12.60 15.67 -1.43
CA GLY A 31 13.39 14.72 -2.22
C GLY A 31 14.80 15.23 -2.54
N ALA A 32 14.94 16.52 -2.87
CA ALA A 32 16.25 17.15 -3.09
C ALA A 32 17.10 17.20 -1.82
N ALA A 33 16.50 17.58 -0.67
CA ALA A 33 17.20 17.62 0.61
C ALA A 33 17.65 16.22 1.05
N GLU A 34 16.80 15.20 0.87
CA GLU A 34 17.11 13.79 1.11
C GLU A 34 18.28 13.31 0.24
N LEU A 35 18.25 13.61 -1.06
CA LEU A 35 19.31 13.26 -2.00
C LEU A 35 20.64 13.91 -1.61
N VAL A 36 20.65 15.22 -1.37
CA VAL A 36 21.87 15.96 -1.00
C VAL A 36 22.44 15.45 0.31
N PHE A 37 21.59 15.18 1.31
CA PHE A 37 22.00 14.63 2.59
C PHE A 37 22.61 13.23 2.44
N CYS A 38 21.98 12.34 1.69
CA CYS A 38 22.47 10.98 1.49
C CYS A 38 23.79 10.94 0.70
N LEU A 39 23.92 11.76 -0.35
CA LEU A 39 25.17 11.89 -1.10
C LEU A 39 26.29 12.46 -0.23
N GLY A 40 26.00 13.51 0.56
CA GLY A 40 26.96 14.07 1.51
C GLY A 40 27.42 13.05 2.54
N ALA A 41 26.49 12.26 3.10
CA ALA A 41 26.79 11.19 4.06
C ALA A 41 27.64 10.07 3.43
N LEU A 42 27.34 9.67 2.19
CA LEU A 42 28.13 8.68 1.44
C LEU A 42 29.57 9.15 1.25
N ILE A 43 29.76 10.39 0.78
CA ILE A 43 31.08 10.98 0.55
C ILE A 43 31.86 11.08 1.87
N TYR A 44 31.26 11.66 2.90
CA TYR A 44 31.90 11.82 4.21
C TYR A 44 32.33 10.47 4.79
N ARG A 45 31.46 9.46 4.70
CA ARG A 45 31.75 8.13 5.22
C ARG A 45 32.79 7.40 4.40
N TYR A 46 32.82 7.62 3.09
CA TYR A 46 33.88 7.08 2.23
C TYR A 46 35.24 7.56 2.71
N PHE A 47 35.42 8.87 2.98
CA PHE A 47 36.67 9.42 3.51
C PHE A 47 37.07 8.80 4.85
N ILE A 48 36.12 8.65 5.78
CA ILE A 48 36.39 7.99 7.07
C ILE A 48 36.81 6.54 6.84
N PHE A 49 36.09 5.80 6.01
CA PHE A 49 36.36 4.40 5.73
C PHE A 49 37.75 4.20 5.12
N THR A 50 38.09 4.99 4.10
CA THR A 50 39.41 4.93 3.46
C THR A 50 40.52 5.29 4.44
N HIS A 51 40.32 6.31 5.29
CA HIS A 51 41.31 6.73 6.28
C HIS A 51 41.56 5.64 7.33
N LEU A 52 40.49 5.06 7.89
CA LEU A 52 40.59 3.97 8.85
C LEU A 52 41.24 2.73 8.24
N ARG A 53 40.91 2.38 6.99
CA ARG A 53 41.49 1.22 6.33
C ARG A 53 42.96 1.42 5.98
N MET A 54 43.32 2.63 5.53
CA MET A 54 44.70 2.97 5.25
C MET A 54 45.56 2.87 6.51
N LEU A 55 45.07 3.32 7.68
CA LEU A 55 45.78 3.19 8.95
C LEU A 55 45.93 1.73 9.41
N ALA A 56 44.92 0.90 9.19
CA ALA A 56 44.94 -0.51 9.60
C ALA A 56 45.88 -1.38 8.74
N ASP A 57 45.93 -1.11 7.43
CA ASP A 57 46.55 -2.01 6.44
C ASP A 57 47.74 -1.39 5.70
N VAL A 58 48.43 -0.38 6.26
CA VAL A 58 49.61 0.28 5.65
C VAL A 58 50.63 -0.76 5.14
N ASN A 59 50.93 -1.77 5.95
CA ASN A 59 51.90 -2.81 5.60
C ASN A 59 51.47 -3.69 4.43
N VAL A 60 50.16 -3.88 4.23
CA VAL A 60 49.61 -4.63 3.10
C VAL A 60 49.68 -3.78 1.84
N MET A 61 49.33 -2.49 1.94
CA MET A 61 49.42 -1.52 0.85
C MET A 61 50.85 -1.35 0.32
N VAL A 62 51.84 -1.24 1.21
CA VAL A 62 53.27 -1.19 0.86
C VAL A 62 53.70 -2.47 0.13
N LYS A 63 53.32 -3.65 0.64
CA LYS A 63 53.64 -4.93 -0.02
C LYS A 63 52.96 -5.10 -1.37
N VAL A 64 51.74 -4.60 -1.53
CA VAL A 64 51.00 -4.61 -2.81
C VAL A 64 51.68 -3.71 -3.83
N ALA A 65 52.15 -2.53 -3.41
CA ALA A 65 52.91 -1.62 -4.25
C ALA A 65 54.28 -2.22 -4.66
N GLU A 66 55.00 -2.85 -3.73
CA GLU A 66 56.30 -3.48 -3.99
C GLU A 66 56.21 -4.67 -4.98
N ARG A 67 55.13 -5.46 -4.93
CA ARG A 67 54.99 -6.69 -5.74
C ARG A 67 54.29 -6.49 -7.08
N GLY A 68 53.37 -5.53 -7.17
CA GLY A 68 52.47 -5.41 -8.31
C GLY A 68 52.44 -4.04 -8.98
N GLY A 69 53.29 -3.11 -8.54
CA GLY A 69 53.42 -1.77 -9.11
C GLY A 69 52.10 -0.98 -9.12
N GLU A 70 52.00 -0.02 -10.03
CA GLU A 70 50.85 0.89 -10.14
C GLU A 70 49.52 0.16 -10.41
N THR A 71 49.56 -0.92 -11.19
CA THR A 71 48.36 -1.72 -11.52
C THR A 71 47.73 -2.39 -10.31
N ALA A 72 48.56 -2.90 -9.38
CA ALA A 72 48.05 -3.54 -8.16
C ALA A 72 47.51 -2.51 -7.17
N VAL A 73 48.12 -1.31 -7.12
CA VAL A 73 47.60 -0.19 -6.33
C VAL A 73 46.26 0.29 -6.89
N MET A 74 46.11 0.45 -8.20
CA MET A 74 44.80 0.79 -8.81
C MET A 74 43.75 -0.29 -8.53
N GLY A 75 44.11 -1.58 -8.65
CA GLY A 75 43.20 -2.69 -8.34
C GLY A 75 42.72 -2.70 -6.89
N SER A 76 43.60 -2.37 -5.94
CA SER A 76 43.24 -2.30 -4.52
C SER A 76 42.19 -1.23 -4.21
N GLY A 77 42.19 -0.11 -4.93
CA GLY A 77 41.16 0.93 -4.81
C GLY A 77 39.78 0.43 -5.22
N LEU A 78 39.69 -0.39 -6.27
CA LEU A 78 38.43 -1.00 -6.69
C LEU A 78 37.91 -1.98 -5.63
N PHE A 79 38.77 -2.81 -5.05
CA PHE A 79 38.39 -3.72 -3.97
C PHE A 79 37.90 -2.95 -2.73
N LEU A 80 38.56 -1.85 -2.38
CA LEU A 80 38.16 -0.99 -1.26
C LEU A 80 36.79 -0.35 -1.51
N LEU A 81 36.52 0.08 -2.75
CA LEU A 81 35.21 0.59 -3.13
C LEU A 81 34.13 -0.49 -3.04
N MET A 82 34.39 -1.70 -3.51
CA MET A 82 33.45 -2.83 -3.40
C MET A 82 33.17 -3.19 -1.94
N GLU A 83 34.20 -3.23 -1.10
CA GLU A 83 34.06 -3.46 0.34
C GLU A 83 33.19 -2.37 0.98
N TYR A 84 33.39 -1.10 0.61
CA TYR A 84 32.58 0.02 1.06
C TYR A 84 31.11 -0.10 0.63
N LEU A 85 30.86 -0.49 -0.62
CA LEU A 85 29.51 -0.63 -1.20
C LEU A 85 28.69 -1.76 -0.55
N ILE A 86 29.35 -2.84 -0.11
CA ILE A 86 28.68 -3.99 0.53
C ILE A 86 28.32 -3.68 2.00
N GLN A 87 28.85 -2.62 2.59
CA GLN A 87 28.51 -2.28 3.98
C GLN A 87 27.01 -1.97 4.10
N PRO A 88 26.29 -2.56 5.09
CA PRO A 88 24.84 -2.44 5.20
C PRO A 88 24.33 -1.00 5.18
N LEU A 89 25.01 -0.11 5.91
CA LEU A 89 24.64 1.30 5.96
C LEU A 89 24.87 2.02 4.62
N THR A 90 25.82 1.58 3.79
CA THR A 90 26.08 2.18 2.47
C THR A 90 24.94 1.83 1.52
N ILE A 91 24.51 0.56 1.55
CA ILE A 91 23.33 0.09 0.81
C ILE A 91 22.09 0.89 1.20
N VAL A 92 21.87 1.11 2.50
CA VAL A 92 20.74 1.91 3.02
C VAL A 92 20.81 3.37 2.53
N LEU A 93 21.99 4.00 2.56
CA LEU A 93 22.16 5.37 2.07
C LEU A 93 21.98 5.47 0.55
N CYS A 94 22.47 4.49 -0.22
CA CYS A 94 22.23 4.40 -1.65
C CYS A 94 20.74 4.25 -1.96
N TYR A 95 20.03 3.46 -1.18
CA TYR A 95 18.58 3.32 -1.29
C TYR A 95 17.85 4.66 -1.07
N PHE A 96 18.14 5.38 0.02
CA PHE A 96 17.52 6.68 0.26
C PHE A 96 17.93 7.75 -0.77
N ALA A 97 19.15 7.69 -1.30
CA ALA A 97 19.55 8.56 -2.41
C ALA A 97 18.69 8.29 -3.67
N LEU A 98 18.49 7.02 -4.04
CA LEU A 98 17.61 6.64 -5.15
C LEU A 98 16.15 7.04 -4.89
N GLU A 99 15.65 6.84 -3.68
CA GLU A 99 14.31 7.28 -3.27
C GLU A 99 14.16 8.81 -3.42
N GLY A 100 15.14 9.59 -2.97
CA GLY A 100 15.18 11.03 -3.13
C GLY A 100 15.14 11.46 -4.60
N VAL A 101 15.85 10.77 -5.50
CA VAL A 101 15.78 11.00 -6.95
C VAL A 101 14.38 10.74 -7.49
N VAL A 102 13.78 9.59 -7.15
CA VAL A 102 12.43 9.22 -7.61
C VAL A 102 11.40 10.27 -7.16
N ARG A 103 11.48 10.72 -5.92
CA ARG A 103 10.57 11.74 -5.38
C ARG A 103 10.77 13.10 -6.01
N LEU A 104 12.01 13.47 -6.29
CA LEU A 104 12.34 14.71 -6.99
C LEU A 104 11.80 14.68 -8.43
N VAL A 105 12.06 13.60 -9.17
CA VAL A 105 11.58 13.41 -10.55
C VAL A 105 10.06 13.36 -10.61
N ALA A 106 9.42 12.63 -9.70
CA ALA A 106 7.97 12.53 -9.68
C ALA A 106 7.29 13.88 -9.37
N ALA A 107 7.88 14.66 -8.47
CA ALA A 107 7.37 15.98 -8.14
C ALA A 107 7.58 17.00 -9.27
N THR A 108 8.67 16.90 -10.06
CA THR A 108 8.98 17.87 -11.11
C THR A 108 8.42 17.52 -12.50
N ILE A 109 8.28 16.24 -12.82
CA ILE A 109 7.83 15.79 -14.15
C ILE A 109 6.38 15.36 -14.14
N THR A 110 5.98 14.53 -13.16
CA THR A 110 4.61 13.98 -13.10
C THR A 110 3.67 14.81 -12.23
N GLU A 111 4.18 15.84 -11.54
CA GLU A 111 3.42 16.64 -10.56
C GLU A 111 2.77 15.75 -9.47
N GLU A 112 3.38 14.58 -9.20
CA GLU A 112 2.87 13.58 -8.26
C GLU A 112 3.67 13.57 -6.96
N VAL A 113 2.97 13.55 -5.84
CA VAL A 113 3.58 13.45 -4.50
C VAL A 113 3.72 11.98 -4.10
N VAL A 114 4.86 11.39 -4.45
CA VAL A 114 5.18 9.98 -4.13
C VAL A 114 5.58 9.84 -2.65
N PRO A 115 4.92 8.96 -1.88
CA PRO A 115 5.30 8.66 -0.50
C PRO A 115 6.58 7.83 -0.45
N THR A 116 7.23 7.77 0.71
CA THR A 116 8.39 6.88 0.84
C THR A 116 7.95 5.42 0.84
N LEU A 117 8.76 4.57 0.23
CA LEU A 117 8.43 3.16 0.06
C LEU A 117 8.27 2.42 1.40
N PRO A 118 9.09 2.66 2.45
CA PRO A 118 8.92 1.99 3.74
C PRO A 118 7.57 2.33 4.40
N LEU A 119 7.13 3.59 4.31
CA LEU A 119 5.85 4.01 4.86
C LEU A 119 4.67 3.48 4.03
N TYR A 120 4.83 3.39 2.71
CA TYR A 120 3.83 2.78 1.85
C TYR A 120 3.65 1.29 2.16
N LEU A 121 4.73 0.53 2.34
CA LEU A 121 4.68 -0.86 2.77
C LEU A 121 4.00 -1.03 4.14
N LEU A 122 4.30 -0.14 5.09
CA LEU A 122 3.66 -0.14 6.41
C LEU A 122 2.16 0.09 6.30
N LEU A 123 1.71 0.99 5.41
CA LEU A 123 0.29 1.19 5.15
C LEU A 123 -0.36 -0.08 4.61
N LEU A 124 0.25 -0.73 3.62
CA LEU A 124 -0.28 -1.96 3.04
C LEU A 124 -0.40 -3.06 4.09
N LEU A 125 0.62 -3.20 4.95
CA LEU A 125 0.59 -4.17 6.04
C LEU A 125 -0.51 -3.84 7.05
N HIS A 126 -0.63 -2.57 7.44
CA HIS A 126 -1.66 -2.12 8.37
C HIS A 126 -3.06 -2.38 7.81
N GLN A 127 -3.31 -2.05 6.54
CA GLN A 127 -4.59 -2.32 5.87
C GLN A 127 -4.89 -3.82 5.79
N LYS A 128 -3.90 -4.64 5.41
CA LYS A 128 -4.07 -6.09 5.34
C LYS A 128 -4.37 -6.68 6.71
N LEU A 129 -3.68 -6.23 7.76
CA LEU A 129 -3.88 -6.70 9.12
C LEU A 129 -5.24 -6.26 9.67
N HIS A 130 -5.65 -5.03 9.41
CA HIS A 130 -6.96 -4.52 9.84
C HIS A 130 -8.10 -5.25 9.13
N ARG A 131 -7.99 -5.48 7.81
CA ARG A 131 -8.95 -6.30 7.05
C ARG A 131 -9.03 -7.73 7.59
N ALA A 132 -7.89 -8.36 7.87
CA ALA A 132 -7.87 -9.68 8.46
C ALA A 132 -8.48 -9.71 9.87
N GLY A 133 -8.28 -8.65 10.67
CA GLY A 133 -8.90 -8.48 11.98
C GLY A 133 -10.42 -8.33 11.90
N GLN A 134 -10.90 -7.48 11.00
CA GLN A 134 -12.33 -7.29 10.74
C GLN A 134 -12.99 -8.58 10.25
N GLU A 135 -12.34 -9.30 9.32
CA GLU A 135 -12.82 -10.59 8.82
C GLU A 135 -12.94 -11.63 9.95
N ARG A 136 -11.95 -11.68 10.86
CA ARG A 136 -11.98 -12.55 12.03
C ARG A 136 -13.06 -12.16 13.03
N ALA A 137 -13.31 -10.86 13.21
CA ALA A 137 -14.34 -10.35 14.12
C ALA A 137 -15.76 -10.75 13.69
N LEU A 138 -15.98 -10.96 12.39
CA LEU A 138 -17.26 -11.41 11.82
C LEU A 138 -17.49 -12.93 11.95
N GLY A 139 -16.54 -13.67 12.54
CA GLY A 139 -16.67 -15.11 12.75
C GLY A 139 -16.52 -15.95 11.48
N GLU A 140 -16.84 -17.24 11.59
CA GLU A 140 -16.78 -18.20 10.48
C GLU A 140 -17.80 -17.87 9.38
N ARG A 141 -17.46 -18.19 8.13
CA ARG A 141 -18.38 -17.99 7.01
C ARG A 141 -19.44 -19.07 7.05
N ILE A 142 -20.68 -18.63 7.05
CA ILE A 142 -21.86 -19.47 7.06
C ILE A 142 -22.76 -19.07 5.91
N VAL A 143 -23.52 -20.04 5.38
CA VAL A 143 -24.47 -19.82 4.30
C VAL A 143 -25.48 -18.74 4.70
N ASP A 144 -25.80 -17.87 3.74
CA ASP A 144 -26.79 -16.83 3.92
C ASP A 144 -28.17 -17.41 4.21
N GLU A 145 -28.92 -16.72 5.05
CA GLU A 145 -30.27 -17.13 5.40
C GLU A 145 -31.29 -16.32 4.62
N VAL A 146 -32.03 -17.00 3.75
CA VAL A 146 -33.06 -16.40 2.91
C VAL A 146 -34.44 -16.75 3.48
N ARG A 147 -35.22 -15.73 3.85
CA ARG A 147 -36.60 -15.89 4.32
C ARG A 147 -37.55 -15.05 3.49
N PHE A 148 -38.65 -15.65 3.05
CA PHE A 148 -39.76 -14.92 2.44
C PHE A 148 -40.64 -14.31 3.53
N VAL A 149 -41.03 -13.05 3.36
CA VAL A 149 -41.88 -12.31 4.30
C VAL A 149 -43.17 -11.94 3.58
N GLU A 150 -44.21 -12.74 3.78
CA GLU A 150 -45.48 -12.60 3.05
C GLU A 150 -46.25 -11.32 3.41
N SER A 151 -46.04 -10.78 4.62
CA SER A 151 -46.79 -9.62 5.13
C SER A 151 -46.09 -8.27 4.94
N SER A 152 -45.00 -8.21 4.17
CA SER A 152 -44.18 -6.99 4.01
C SER A 152 -44.08 -6.57 2.54
N PRO A 153 -44.01 -5.25 2.24
CA PRO A 153 -43.67 -4.77 0.90
C PRO A 153 -42.28 -5.27 0.44
N CYS A 154 -41.43 -5.68 1.39
CA CYS A 154 -40.19 -6.40 1.13
C CYS A 154 -40.46 -7.90 1.25
N CYS A 155 -40.70 -8.56 0.12
CA CYS A 155 -41.07 -9.97 0.07
C CYS A 155 -39.92 -10.92 0.43
N LEU A 156 -38.67 -10.45 0.42
CA LEU A 156 -37.49 -11.27 0.63
C LEU A 156 -36.55 -10.61 1.65
N ARG A 157 -36.14 -11.37 2.66
CA ARG A 157 -35.15 -10.99 3.66
C ARG A 157 -33.95 -11.92 3.54
N ILE A 158 -32.78 -11.34 3.31
CA ILE A 158 -31.50 -12.05 3.22
C ILE A 158 -30.65 -11.61 4.42
N ALA A 159 -30.31 -12.52 5.31
CA ALA A 159 -29.34 -12.28 6.37
C ALA A 159 -28.00 -12.90 5.96
N SER A 160 -26.93 -12.11 6.01
CA SER A 160 -25.58 -12.51 5.62
C SER A 160 -24.56 -12.29 6.72
N CYS A 161 -23.55 -13.15 6.77
CA CYS A 161 -22.42 -13.00 7.69
C CYS A 161 -21.34 -12.05 7.16
N ARG A 162 -21.44 -11.61 5.90
CA ARG A 162 -20.51 -10.65 5.26
C ARG A 162 -21.28 -9.53 4.55
N PRO A 163 -20.70 -8.33 4.47
CA PRO A 163 -21.30 -7.27 3.67
C PRO A 163 -21.22 -7.65 2.19
N LYS A 164 -22.32 -7.49 1.47
CA LYS A 164 -22.38 -7.69 0.02
C LYS A 164 -21.96 -6.40 -0.68
N GLU A 165 -20.75 -6.39 -1.23
CA GLU A 165 -20.24 -5.25 -1.98
C GLU A 165 -21.12 -4.99 -3.23
N GLY A 166 -21.42 -3.73 -3.52
CA GLY A 166 -22.25 -3.35 -4.68
C GLY A 166 -23.77 -3.51 -4.50
N TRP A 167 -24.25 -4.12 -3.40
CA TRP A 167 -25.69 -4.24 -3.12
C TRP A 167 -26.29 -2.90 -2.72
N ASN A 168 -26.69 -2.12 -3.72
CA ASN A 168 -27.36 -0.84 -3.59
C ASN A 168 -28.74 -0.86 -4.27
N ARG A 169 -29.51 0.22 -4.13
CA ARG A 169 -30.87 0.34 -4.70
C ARG A 169 -30.93 0.25 -6.23
N LEU A 170 -29.80 0.42 -6.92
CA LEU A 170 -29.72 0.37 -8.37
C LEU A 170 -29.40 -1.04 -8.88
N MET A 171 -28.93 -1.92 -8.00
CA MET A 171 -28.60 -3.29 -8.35
C MET A 171 -29.86 -4.14 -8.44
N THR A 172 -29.95 -4.97 -9.48
CA THR A 172 -31.01 -5.98 -9.61
C THR A 172 -30.44 -7.33 -9.21
N ILE A 173 -31.10 -7.99 -8.27
CA ILE A 173 -30.69 -9.29 -7.73
C ILE A 173 -31.67 -10.34 -8.27
N SER A 174 -31.14 -11.33 -8.97
CA SER A 174 -31.91 -12.48 -9.45
C SER A 174 -31.79 -13.61 -8.44
N TYR A 175 -32.93 -14.12 -7.96
CA TYR A 175 -33.00 -15.26 -7.06
C TYR A 175 -34.26 -16.07 -7.38
N GLN A 176 -34.10 -17.39 -7.60
CA GLN A 176 -35.19 -18.29 -7.99
C GLN A 176 -36.06 -17.76 -9.14
N ASP A 177 -35.40 -17.34 -10.23
CA ASP A 177 -36.01 -16.76 -11.44
C ASP A 177 -36.84 -15.48 -11.23
N GLN A 178 -36.75 -14.85 -10.06
CA GLN A 178 -37.40 -13.59 -9.74
C GLN A 178 -36.38 -12.48 -9.56
N LEU A 179 -36.77 -11.28 -10.00
CA LEU A 179 -35.93 -10.08 -9.90
C LEU A 179 -36.32 -9.25 -8.68
N TYR A 180 -35.32 -8.88 -7.91
CA TYR A 180 -35.46 -8.08 -6.71
C TYR A 180 -34.56 -6.85 -6.79
N GLU A 181 -34.95 -5.81 -6.07
CA GLU A 181 -34.11 -4.64 -5.80
C GLU A 181 -33.96 -4.47 -4.29
N VAL A 182 -32.78 -4.02 -3.84
CA VAL A 182 -32.50 -3.78 -2.42
C VAL A 182 -33.36 -2.59 -1.95
N ALA A 183 -34.30 -2.83 -1.05
CA ALA A 183 -35.14 -1.79 -0.48
C ALA A 183 -34.44 -1.10 0.71
N ALA A 184 -33.85 -1.91 1.59
CA ALA A 184 -33.12 -1.45 2.77
C ALA A 184 -32.01 -2.43 3.18
N ALA A 185 -30.99 -1.91 3.86
CA ALA A 185 -30.00 -2.68 4.58
C ALA A 185 -30.12 -2.34 6.07
N GLN A 186 -30.05 -3.34 6.93
CA GLN A 186 -30.21 -3.24 8.38
C GLN A 186 -29.07 -4.01 9.07
N GLU A 187 -28.70 -3.56 10.26
CA GLU A 187 -27.80 -4.30 11.13
C GLU A 187 -28.61 -5.35 11.91
N GLY A 188 -28.15 -6.60 11.84
CA GLY A 188 -28.67 -7.74 12.58
C GLY A 188 -27.71 -8.17 13.69
N ASN A 189 -28.03 -9.30 14.32
CA ASN A 189 -27.17 -9.90 15.33
C ASN A 189 -26.22 -10.92 14.70
N LEU A 190 -25.09 -11.19 15.38
CA LEU A 190 -24.25 -12.34 15.05
C LEU A 190 -25.08 -13.64 15.11
N PRO A 191 -24.83 -14.60 14.21
CA PRO A 191 -23.71 -14.67 13.27
C PRO A 191 -23.95 -14.00 11.89
N ARG A 192 -25.11 -13.36 11.67
CA ARG A 192 -25.48 -12.72 10.39
C ARG A 192 -25.84 -11.24 10.59
N PRO A 193 -24.84 -10.36 10.84
CA PRO A 193 -25.09 -8.97 11.18
C PRO A 193 -25.54 -8.11 9.99
N PHE A 194 -25.48 -8.60 8.75
CA PHE A 194 -25.90 -7.84 7.57
C PHE A 194 -27.24 -8.34 7.07
N VAL A 195 -28.31 -7.57 7.25
CA VAL A 195 -29.67 -7.96 6.83
C VAL A 195 -30.15 -7.07 5.70
N TYR A 196 -30.38 -7.66 4.54
CA TYR A 196 -30.90 -7.00 3.36
C TYR A 196 -32.40 -7.30 3.20
N LEU A 197 -33.19 -6.25 3.04
CA LEU A 197 -34.60 -6.34 2.70
C LEU A 197 -34.75 -6.03 1.21
N LEU A 198 -35.30 -6.99 0.49
CA LEU A 198 -35.45 -6.96 -0.95
C LEU A 198 -36.94 -6.90 -1.29
N ARG A 199 -37.28 -6.08 -2.28
CA ARG A 199 -38.62 -5.99 -2.85
C ARG A 199 -38.58 -6.49 -4.29
N LYS A 200 -39.68 -7.06 -4.76
CA LYS A 200 -39.78 -7.48 -6.15
C LYS A 200 -39.63 -6.27 -7.06
N LYS A 201 -38.77 -6.39 -8.06
CA LYS A 201 -38.60 -5.36 -9.08
C LYS A 201 -39.78 -5.46 -10.05
N PRO A 202 -40.52 -4.37 -10.31
CA PRO A 202 -41.60 -4.40 -11.27
C PRO A 202 -41.07 -4.41 -12.71
N ASP A 203 -41.76 -5.12 -13.60
CA ASP A 203 -41.32 -5.45 -14.97
C ASP A 203 -41.03 -4.21 -15.84
N HIS A 204 -41.66 -3.07 -15.54
CA HIS A 204 -41.50 -1.83 -16.28
C HIS A 204 -40.22 -1.05 -15.93
N LYS A 205 -39.45 -1.46 -14.93
CA LYS A 205 -38.21 -0.76 -14.52
C LYS A 205 -37.00 -1.28 -15.28
N VAL A 206 -36.25 -0.34 -15.85
CA VAL A 206 -34.96 -0.61 -16.51
C VAL A 206 -33.99 -1.33 -15.57
N ILE A 207 -33.31 -2.34 -16.13
CA ILE A 207 -32.28 -3.12 -15.47
C ILE A 207 -30.92 -2.53 -15.89
N ARG A 208 -30.11 -2.08 -14.92
CA ARG A 208 -28.75 -1.58 -15.18
C ARG A 208 -27.68 -2.66 -15.06
N GLY A 209 -27.93 -3.67 -14.22
CA GLY A 209 -27.07 -4.83 -13.99
C GLY A 209 -27.83 -5.88 -13.19
N ILE A 210 -27.56 -7.16 -13.46
CA ILE A 210 -28.18 -8.31 -12.78
C ILE A 210 -27.09 -9.08 -12.06
N HIS A 211 -27.28 -9.31 -10.75
CA HIS A 211 -26.48 -10.22 -9.95
C HIS A 211 -27.27 -11.51 -9.77
N CYS A 212 -26.75 -12.63 -10.29
CA CYS A 212 -27.33 -13.94 -10.02
C CYS A 212 -26.90 -14.35 -8.61
N TYR A 213 -27.81 -14.22 -7.65
CA TYR A 213 -27.49 -14.44 -6.24
C TYR A 213 -27.60 -15.93 -5.87
N ASP A 214 -26.55 -16.43 -5.26
CA ASP A 214 -26.50 -17.75 -4.61
C ASP A 214 -26.22 -17.57 -3.11
N PRO A 215 -27.04 -18.11 -2.19
CA PRO A 215 -26.77 -18.06 -0.75
C PRO A 215 -25.42 -18.64 -0.32
N GLU A 216 -24.85 -19.55 -1.11
CA GLU A 216 -23.54 -20.16 -0.86
C GLU A 216 -22.36 -19.29 -1.30
N GLU A 217 -22.60 -18.20 -2.04
CA GLU A 217 -21.54 -17.32 -2.57
C GLU A 217 -20.67 -16.71 -1.45
N VAL A 218 -21.15 -16.72 -0.19
CA VAL A 218 -20.41 -16.22 0.98
C VAL A 218 -19.35 -17.18 1.48
N LEU A 219 -19.47 -18.47 1.17
CA LEU A 219 -18.46 -19.46 1.53
C LEU A 219 -17.18 -19.27 0.70
N ASP A 220 -17.31 -18.74 -0.51
CA ASP A 220 -16.18 -18.49 -1.40
C ASP A 220 -15.29 -17.36 -0.87
N ALA A 221 -14.03 -17.70 -0.56
CA ALA A 221 -13.06 -16.75 -0.03
C ALA A 221 -12.50 -15.76 -1.03
N ARG A 222 -12.93 -15.85 -2.30
CA ARG A 222 -12.44 -15.00 -3.37
C ARG A 222 -13.28 -13.72 -3.37
N PRO A 223 -12.66 -12.53 -3.21
CA PRO A 223 -13.37 -11.29 -3.48
C PRO A 223 -13.85 -11.34 -4.94
N GLN A 224 -15.14 -11.13 -5.15
CA GLN A 224 -15.69 -11.06 -6.49
C GLN A 224 -15.02 -9.88 -7.22
N PRO A 225 -14.49 -10.08 -8.44
CA PRO A 225 -13.96 -8.97 -9.21
C PRO A 225 -15.11 -8.01 -9.56
N ASN A 226 -14.88 -6.71 -9.33
CA ASN A 226 -15.76 -5.62 -9.78
C ASN A 226 -15.91 -5.60 -11.30
#